data_AF-A0AAP7CDN6-F1
#
_entry.id   AF-A0AAP7CDN6-F1
#
_cell.length_a   1.000
_cell.length_b   1.000
_cell.length_c   1.000
_cell.angle_alpha   90.00
_cell.angle_beta   90.00
_cell.angle_gamma   90.00
#
_symmetry.space_group_name_H-M   'P 1'
#
loop_
_entity.id
_entity.type
_entity.pdbx_description
1 polymer ?
#
loop_
_entity_poly.entity_id
_entity_poly.type
_entity_poly.pdbx_seq_one_letter_code
_entity_poly.pdbx_strand_id
1 'polypeptide(L)'
;MRRVLAPLSLLTALLLAGCAGGTGEPETIVVTSTEVVDAPAPESAPEANPETEPESEPEAAPAPEQPAAPLAGAFELDPAYKGQVGGKCGMTPDGAKISVGDTTSCDFAAAVYPHALNATWTWNIHPTMTSVPHTELSGVVSPVTGGSYDLSCAVGSSGQTMSCEGPDKDLRMSYTLEQVTWHPRIKIVGNHPR
;
A
#
# COMPACT_ATOMS: atom_id res chain seq x y z
N MET A 1 55.66 0.85 31.31
CA MET A 1 55.24 2.22 31.69
C MET A 1 53.80 2.15 32.16
N ARG A 2 53.52 2.65 33.36
CA ARG A 2 52.19 2.70 33.99
C ARG A 2 51.66 4.13 33.85
N ARG A 3 50.36 4.26 33.53
CA ARG A 3 49.38 5.35 33.84
C ARG A 3 48.33 5.37 32.69
N VAL A 4 47.02 5.55 32.86
CA VAL A 4 46.08 5.74 33.99
C VAL A 4 44.68 5.49 33.39
N LEU A 5 43.77 4.88 34.16
CA LEU A 5 42.33 4.81 33.86
C LEU A 5 41.68 6.19 33.95
N ALA A 6 40.68 6.46 33.11
CA ALA A 6 39.46 7.17 33.53
C ALA A 6 38.27 6.84 32.61
N PRO A 7 37.16 6.31 33.15
CA PRO A 7 35.89 6.21 32.45
C PRO A 7 35.10 7.51 32.62
N LEU A 8 34.54 8.05 31.54
CA LEU A 8 33.57 9.13 31.58
C LEU A 8 32.21 8.58 31.16
N SER A 9 31.49 8.07 32.17
CA SER A 9 30.05 7.94 32.15
C SER A 9 29.43 9.34 32.09
N LEU A 10 28.62 9.63 31.07
CA LEU A 10 27.58 10.64 31.17
C LEU A 10 26.24 9.96 30.88
N LEU A 11 25.54 9.62 31.97
CA LEU A 11 24.10 9.50 31.96
C LEU A 11 23.53 10.89 31.60
N THR A 12 22.70 10.93 30.56
CA THR A 12 21.78 12.05 30.36
C THR A 12 20.38 11.48 30.25
N ALA A 13 19.73 11.34 31.40
CA ALA A 13 18.29 11.16 31.48
C ALA A 13 17.65 12.55 31.32
N LEU A 14 17.00 12.81 30.19
CA LEU A 14 16.02 13.89 30.08
C LEU A 14 14.63 13.28 30.23
N LEU A 15 14.08 13.40 31.44
CA LEU A 15 12.66 13.37 31.72
C LEU A 15 12.16 14.82 31.66
N LEU A 16 11.27 15.12 30.71
CA LEU A 16 10.33 16.24 30.69
C LEU A 16 9.24 15.87 29.67
N ALA A 17 7.95 16.12 29.83
CA ALA A 17 7.06 16.42 30.94
C ALA A 17 5.66 16.23 30.31
N GLY A 18 4.73 15.56 31.01
CA GLY A 18 3.37 15.39 30.52
C GLY A 18 2.62 16.72 30.43
N CYS A 19 1.95 16.97 29.31
CA CYS A 19 0.86 17.95 29.25
C CYS A 19 -0.43 17.24 29.68
N ALA A 20 -0.80 17.49 30.93
CA ALA A 20 -2.17 17.39 31.39
C ALA A 20 -2.90 18.70 31.03
N GLY A 21 -4.13 18.60 30.53
CA GLY A 21 -5.03 19.75 30.41
C GLY A 21 -6.11 19.54 29.37
N GLY A 22 -7.29 19.10 29.81
CA GLY A 22 -8.48 19.05 28.96
C GLY A 22 -9.63 18.24 29.55
N THR A 23 -10.14 18.66 30.71
CA THR A 23 -11.43 18.21 31.25
C THR A 23 -12.54 18.70 30.33
N GLY A 24 -13.20 17.78 29.64
CA GLY A 24 -14.47 18.01 28.94
C GLY A 24 -15.32 16.76 29.13
N GLU A 25 -16.47 16.94 29.77
CA GLU A 25 -17.48 15.92 30.08
C GLU A 25 -17.87 15.06 28.86
N PRO A 26 -18.34 13.82 29.06
CA PRO A 26 -18.92 13.03 27.99
C PRO A 26 -20.26 13.66 27.57
N GLU A 27 -20.28 14.34 26.42
CA GLU A 27 -21.54 14.66 25.76
C GLU A 27 -22.23 13.36 25.37
N THR A 28 -23.36 13.10 26.02
CA THR A 28 -24.31 12.04 25.70
C THR A 28 -24.82 12.24 24.29
N ILE A 29 -24.38 11.39 23.36
CA ILE A 29 -25.01 11.28 22.04
C ILE A 29 -26.38 10.63 22.24
N VAL A 30 -27.43 11.44 22.15
CA VAL A 30 -28.81 10.97 22.08
C VAL A 30 -29.01 10.31 20.73
N VAL A 31 -29.09 8.97 20.73
CA VAL A 31 -29.51 8.19 19.57
C VAL A 31 -31.00 8.44 19.36
N THR A 32 -31.34 9.29 18.39
CA THR A 32 -32.72 9.41 17.91
C THR A 32 -32.99 8.27 16.92
N SER A 33 -33.68 7.24 17.39
CA SER A 33 -34.36 6.26 16.54
C SER A 33 -35.48 6.97 15.78
N THR A 34 -35.44 6.94 14.45
CA THR A 34 -36.60 7.27 13.60
C THR A 34 -37.11 6.00 12.95
N GLU A 35 -38.36 5.71 13.27
CA GLU A 35 -39.11 4.52 12.92
C GLU A 35 -39.89 4.78 11.62
N VAL A 36 -40.02 3.73 10.82
CA VAL A 36 -40.61 3.72 9.47
C VAL A 36 -42.14 3.85 9.55
N VAL A 37 -42.73 4.70 8.70
CA VAL A 37 -44.18 4.65 8.43
C VAL A 37 -44.44 4.68 6.92
N ASP A 38 -45.21 3.68 6.50
CA ASP A 38 -45.62 3.27 5.17
C ASP A 38 -46.67 4.22 4.54
N ALA A 39 -46.86 4.07 3.22
CA ALA A 39 -47.69 4.92 2.34
C ALA A 39 -49.20 4.77 2.57
N PRO A 40 -50.03 5.64 1.93
CA PRO A 40 -50.81 5.11 0.80
C PRO A 40 -51.06 6.11 -0.36
N ALA A 41 -51.21 5.57 -1.58
CA ALA A 41 -51.90 6.19 -2.73
C ALA A 41 -53.40 5.76 -2.70
N PRO A 42 -54.37 6.40 -3.42
CA PRO A 42 -54.53 6.19 -4.88
C PRO A 42 -55.29 7.32 -5.66
N GLU A 43 -55.65 7.01 -6.93
CA GLU A 43 -56.63 7.63 -7.86
C GLU A 43 -56.12 8.74 -8.82
N SER A 44 -56.39 8.78 -10.13
CA SER A 44 -57.16 7.97 -11.10
C SER A 44 -56.76 8.41 -12.53
N ALA A 45 -56.87 7.51 -13.53
CA ALA A 45 -56.68 7.76 -14.97
C ALA A 45 -57.97 8.34 -15.63
N PRO A 46 -57.98 8.85 -16.90
CA PRO A 46 -57.94 7.95 -18.08
C PRO A 46 -57.24 8.48 -19.38
N GLU A 47 -56.73 7.49 -20.13
CA GLU A 47 -56.61 7.26 -21.60
C GLU A 47 -56.50 8.39 -22.64
N ALA A 48 -55.46 8.33 -23.50
CA ALA A 48 -55.57 8.14 -24.97
C ALA A 48 -54.17 8.04 -25.66
N ASN A 49 -53.96 6.96 -26.44
CA ASN A 49 -52.86 6.71 -27.41
C ASN A 49 -53.15 7.50 -28.73
N PRO A 50 -52.24 7.74 -29.73
CA PRO A 50 -51.21 6.80 -30.22
C PRO A 50 -49.84 7.36 -30.69
N GLU A 51 -48.90 6.43 -30.83
CA GLU A 51 -47.75 6.39 -31.77
C GLU A 51 -46.66 7.48 -31.67
N THR A 52 -45.48 7.06 -31.17
CA THR A 52 -44.19 7.60 -31.60
C THR A 52 -43.16 6.46 -31.61
N GLU A 53 -42.36 6.46 -32.66
CA GLU A 53 -41.35 5.49 -33.12
C GLU A 53 -40.26 5.12 -32.10
N PRO A 54 -39.52 4.00 -32.32
CA PRO A 54 -38.54 3.50 -31.37
C PRO A 54 -37.22 4.26 -31.53
N GLU A 55 -36.88 5.13 -30.59
CA GLU A 55 -35.60 5.82 -30.59
C GLU A 55 -34.68 5.26 -29.49
N SER A 56 -33.73 4.44 -29.96
CA SER A 56 -32.39 4.16 -29.44
C SER A 56 -32.17 4.18 -27.92
N GLU A 57 -32.03 2.97 -27.37
CA GLU A 57 -31.41 2.70 -26.06
C GLU A 57 -30.03 3.38 -25.97
N PRO A 58 -29.73 4.16 -24.91
CA PRO A 58 -28.40 4.73 -24.74
C PRO A 58 -27.39 3.61 -24.45
N GLU A 59 -26.32 3.53 -25.26
CA GLU A 59 -25.13 2.74 -24.95
C GLU A 59 -24.70 3.00 -23.51
N ALA A 60 -24.70 1.95 -22.69
CA ALA A 60 -24.22 2.01 -21.32
C ALA A 60 -22.77 2.51 -21.32
N ALA A 61 -22.55 3.68 -20.72
CA ALA A 61 -21.21 4.18 -20.45
C ALA A 61 -20.40 3.11 -19.69
N PRO A 62 -19.12 2.89 -20.03
CA PRO A 62 -18.30 1.91 -19.32
C PRO A 62 -18.24 2.30 -17.85
N ALA A 63 -18.59 1.35 -16.98
CA ALA A 63 -18.51 1.51 -15.55
C ALA A 63 -17.07 1.94 -15.16
N PRO A 64 -16.91 2.89 -14.24
CA PRO A 64 -15.59 3.26 -13.75
C PRO A 64 -14.87 2.01 -13.22
N GLU A 65 -13.62 1.79 -13.64
CA GLU A 65 -12.78 0.71 -13.15
C GLU A 65 -12.75 0.79 -11.62
N GLN A 66 -13.44 -0.14 -10.96
CA GLN A 66 -13.40 -0.25 -9.51
C GLN A 66 -11.95 -0.50 -9.10
N PRO A 67 -11.42 0.23 -8.10
CA PRO A 67 -10.13 -0.08 -7.52
C PRO A 67 -10.09 -1.57 -7.15
N ALA A 68 -9.02 -2.26 -7.55
CA ALA A 68 -8.83 -3.66 -7.20
C ALA A 68 -8.99 -3.82 -5.68
N ALA A 69 -9.78 -4.82 -5.26
CA ALA A 69 -9.94 -5.13 -3.85
C ALA A 69 -8.55 -5.36 -3.21
N PRO A 70 -8.30 -4.88 -1.97
CA PRO A 70 -7.03 -5.09 -1.30
C PRO A 70 -6.69 -6.58 -1.28
N LEU A 71 -5.55 -6.95 -1.86
CA LEU A 71 -5.10 -8.32 -1.89
C LEU A 71 -4.85 -8.82 -0.47
N ALA A 72 -5.19 -10.08 -0.25
CA ALA A 72 -5.10 -10.70 1.07
C ALA A 72 -3.64 -10.74 1.56
N GLY A 73 -3.36 -9.91 2.57
CA GLY A 73 -2.45 -10.14 3.70
C GLY A 73 -0.95 -10.24 3.41
N ALA A 74 -0.15 -9.70 4.33
CA ALA A 74 1.28 -10.00 4.38
C ALA A 74 1.53 -11.51 4.41
N PHE A 75 2.59 -11.98 3.74
CA PHE A 75 3.03 -13.35 3.95
C PHE A 75 3.67 -13.51 5.33
N GLU A 76 3.68 -14.73 5.86
CA GLU A 76 4.28 -15.04 7.16
C GLU A 76 5.81 -14.89 7.07
N LEU A 77 6.36 -13.88 7.74
CA LEU A 77 7.80 -13.68 7.86
C LEU A 77 8.41 -14.68 8.86
N ASP A 78 9.66 -15.10 8.61
CA ASP A 78 10.43 -15.87 9.59
C ASP A 78 10.44 -15.12 10.95
N PRO A 79 10.08 -15.80 12.05
CA PRO A 79 10.02 -15.20 13.38
C PRO A 79 11.28 -14.45 13.81
N ALA A 80 12.46 -14.81 13.27
CA ALA A 80 13.72 -14.12 13.55
C ALA A 80 13.74 -12.65 13.09
N TYR A 81 12.88 -12.28 12.13
CA TYR A 81 12.83 -10.93 11.55
C TYR A 81 11.52 -10.18 11.87
N LYS A 82 10.56 -10.80 12.56
CA LYS A 82 9.31 -10.14 12.97
C LYS A 82 9.58 -8.99 13.94
N GLY A 83 8.95 -7.85 13.71
CA GLY A 83 9.15 -6.62 14.47
C GLY A 83 10.49 -5.91 14.22
N GLN A 84 11.35 -6.45 13.35
CA GLN A 84 12.61 -5.81 13.02
C GLN A 84 12.39 -4.59 12.11
N VAL A 85 13.14 -3.52 12.38
CA VAL A 85 13.22 -2.33 11.53
C VAL A 85 14.64 -2.23 10.98
N GLY A 86 14.77 -1.95 9.68
CA GLY A 86 16.06 -1.83 9.01
C GLY A 86 16.73 -3.17 8.68
N GLY A 87 17.60 -3.13 7.66
CA GLY A 87 18.54 -4.21 7.36
C GLY A 87 17.94 -5.37 6.56
N LYS A 88 18.38 -6.59 6.87
CA LYS A 88 17.96 -7.83 6.17
C LYS A 88 16.76 -8.45 6.87
N CYS A 89 15.80 -8.92 6.09
CA CYS A 89 14.52 -9.45 6.57
C CYS A 89 14.27 -10.91 6.15
N GLY A 90 15.32 -11.68 5.87
CA GLY A 90 15.19 -13.04 5.36
C GLY A 90 14.80 -13.11 3.88
N MET A 91 13.89 -14.01 3.53
CA MET A 91 13.50 -14.32 2.15
C MET A 91 11.98 -14.40 1.99
N THR A 92 11.50 -14.10 0.79
CA THR A 92 10.11 -14.35 0.38
C THR A 92 9.87 -15.85 0.11
N PRO A 93 8.61 -16.32 0.05
CA PRO A 93 8.30 -17.73 -0.25
C PRO A 93 8.85 -18.24 -1.58
N ASP A 94 9.06 -17.37 -2.56
CA ASP A 94 9.58 -17.69 -3.89
C ASP A 94 11.09 -17.39 -4.05
N GLY A 95 11.78 -17.14 -2.93
CA GLY A 95 13.24 -17.11 -2.83
C GLY A 95 13.91 -15.75 -3.04
N ALA A 96 13.17 -14.64 -3.00
CA ALA A 96 13.76 -13.31 -3.09
C ALA A 96 14.31 -12.87 -1.73
N LYS A 97 15.54 -12.37 -1.68
CA LYS A 97 16.14 -11.78 -0.47
C LYS A 97 15.49 -10.44 -0.18
N ILE A 98 15.06 -10.23 1.05
CA ILE A 98 14.37 -9.01 1.48
C ILE A 98 15.35 -8.11 2.23
N SER A 99 15.38 -6.83 1.87
CA SER A 99 16.12 -5.80 2.61
C SER A 99 15.33 -4.51 2.67
N VAL A 100 15.39 -3.84 3.82
CA VAL A 100 14.62 -2.62 4.11
C VAL A 100 15.54 -1.49 4.59
N GLY A 101 15.11 -0.25 4.38
CA GLY A 101 15.76 0.95 4.90
C GLY A 101 15.59 1.09 6.41
N ASP A 102 16.39 1.96 7.03
CA ASP A 102 16.55 2.08 8.49
C ASP A 102 15.27 2.45 9.27
N THR A 103 14.25 2.93 8.56
CA THR A 103 12.94 3.37 9.08
C THR A 103 11.80 2.41 8.71
N THR A 104 12.07 1.41 7.87
CA THR A 104 11.07 0.49 7.33
C THR A 104 11.11 -0.83 8.07
N SER A 105 9.95 -1.34 8.51
CA SER A 105 9.86 -2.64 9.17
C SER A 105 9.89 -3.79 8.18
N CYS A 106 10.47 -4.91 8.61
CA CYS A 106 10.43 -6.16 7.86
C CYS A 106 9.00 -6.68 7.67
N ASP A 107 8.12 -6.50 8.67
CA ASP A 107 6.70 -6.86 8.56
C ASP A 107 5.98 -6.03 7.48
N PHE A 108 6.33 -4.74 7.33
CA PHE A 108 5.76 -3.93 6.27
C PHE A 108 6.25 -4.36 4.90
N ALA A 109 7.55 -4.66 4.74
CA ALA A 109 8.04 -5.25 3.50
C ALA A 109 7.37 -6.61 3.18
N ALA A 110 7.02 -7.40 4.20
CA ALA A 110 6.25 -8.63 4.01
C ALA A 110 4.81 -8.35 3.55
N ALA A 111 4.20 -7.27 4.05
CA ALA A 111 2.89 -6.80 3.61
C ALA A 111 2.90 -6.30 2.17
N VAL A 112 3.90 -5.53 1.76
CA VAL A 112 3.99 -4.92 0.42
C VAL A 112 4.19 -5.95 -0.69
N TYR A 113 4.93 -7.01 -0.41
CA TYR A 113 5.33 -8.00 -1.42
C TYR A 113 4.18 -8.59 -2.26
N PRO A 114 3.10 -9.14 -1.67
CA PRO A 114 1.97 -9.66 -2.44
C PRO A 114 1.24 -8.58 -3.25
N HIS A 115 1.20 -7.32 -2.79
CA HIS A 115 0.63 -6.24 -3.60
C HIS A 115 1.47 -5.99 -4.85
N ALA A 116 2.81 -5.95 -4.71
CA ALA A 116 3.72 -5.75 -5.82
C ALA A 116 3.64 -6.87 -6.87
N LEU A 117 3.51 -8.13 -6.45
CA LEU A 117 3.39 -9.27 -7.36
C LEU A 117 2.12 -9.25 -8.21
N ASN A 118 1.01 -8.80 -7.63
CA ASN A 118 -0.29 -8.81 -8.28
C ASN A 118 -0.61 -7.49 -9.01
N ALA A 119 0.21 -6.46 -8.82
CA ALA A 119 0.07 -5.20 -9.52
C ALA A 119 0.24 -5.37 -11.04
N THR A 120 -0.33 -4.43 -11.79
CA THR A 120 -0.04 -4.29 -13.21
C THR A 120 1.13 -3.32 -13.37
N TRP A 121 2.18 -3.77 -14.05
CA TRP A 121 3.41 -3.03 -14.26
C TRP A 121 3.45 -2.46 -15.67
N THR A 122 4.08 -1.30 -15.85
CA THR A 122 4.29 -0.66 -17.14
C THR A 122 5.76 -0.34 -17.34
N TRP A 123 6.18 -0.11 -18.58
CA TRP A 123 7.53 0.39 -18.85
C TRP A 123 7.59 1.90 -18.60
N ASN A 124 8.44 2.33 -17.68
CA ASN A 124 8.81 3.74 -17.59
C ASN A 124 9.85 4.04 -18.67
N ILE A 125 9.41 4.72 -19.73
CA ILE A 125 10.21 5.00 -20.92
C ILE A 125 10.98 6.30 -20.72
N HIS A 126 12.31 6.20 -20.67
CA HIS A 126 13.20 7.35 -20.67
C HIS A 126 14.03 7.43 -21.95
N PRO A 127 14.16 8.62 -22.58
CA PRO A 127 14.89 8.76 -23.85
C PRO A 127 16.40 8.58 -23.72
N THR A 128 16.95 8.76 -22.52
CA THR A 128 18.40 8.77 -22.26
C THR A 128 18.84 7.73 -21.23
N MET A 129 17.92 6.93 -20.70
CA MET A 129 18.18 5.92 -19.67
C MET A 129 17.54 4.60 -20.04
N THR A 130 18.04 3.51 -19.48
CA THR A 130 17.41 2.20 -19.63
C THR A 130 15.99 2.28 -19.07
N SER A 131 15.02 1.97 -19.92
CA SER A 131 13.63 1.88 -19.49
C SER A 131 13.45 0.67 -18.58
N VAL A 132 12.70 0.85 -17.50
CA VAL A 132 12.53 -0.17 -16.46
C VAL A 132 11.04 -0.38 -16.15
N PRO A 133 10.62 -1.58 -15.74
CA PRO A 133 9.26 -1.80 -15.26
C PRO A 133 9.01 -0.98 -13.99
N HIS A 134 7.84 -0.36 -13.92
CA HIS A 134 7.38 0.46 -12.80
C HIS A 134 5.88 0.26 -12.54
N THR A 135 5.47 0.42 -11.30
CA THR A 135 4.07 0.40 -10.87
C THR A 135 3.90 1.26 -9.61
N GLU A 136 2.68 1.70 -9.36
CA GLU A 136 2.29 2.39 -8.13
C GLU A 136 1.33 1.49 -7.35
N LEU A 137 1.60 1.35 -6.05
CA LEU A 137 0.72 0.67 -5.11
C LEU A 137 0.04 1.73 -4.25
N SER A 138 -1.28 1.63 -4.11
CA SER A 138 -2.04 2.57 -3.29
C SER A 138 -2.59 1.91 -2.04
N GLY A 139 -2.52 2.64 -0.93
CA GLY A 139 -3.19 2.28 0.31
C GLY A 139 -2.72 0.98 0.97
N VAL A 140 -1.43 0.64 0.88
CA VAL A 140 -0.88 -0.55 1.53
C VAL A 140 -0.77 -0.31 3.03
N VAL A 141 -1.48 -1.09 3.82
CA VAL A 141 -1.55 -0.91 5.28
C VAL A 141 -0.36 -1.59 5.96
N SER A 142 0.36 -0.84 6.79
CA SER A 142 1.42 -1.38 7.64
C SER A 142 0.84 -2.15 8.82
N PRO A 143 1.21 -3.43 9.00
CA PRO A 143 0.79 -4.21 10.16
C PRO A 143 1.39 -3.70 11.47
N VAL A 144 2.44 -2.87 11.41
CA VAL A 144 3.14 -2.35 12.59
C VAL A 144 2.53 -1.03 13.06
N THR A 145 2.24 -0.11 12.13
CA THR A 145 1.77 1.24 12.47
C THR A 145 0.27 1.42 12.26
N GLY A 146 -0.38 0.53 11.50
CA GLY A 146 -1.75 0.70 11.01
C GLY A 146 -1.90 1.80 9.95
N GLY A 147 -0.80 2.49 9.61
CA GLY A 147 -0.78 3.53 8.57
C GLY A 147 -0.96 2.93 7.18
N SER A 148 -1.64 3.66 6.31
CA SER A 148 -1.83 3.32 4.91
C SER A 148 -0.86 4.14 4.06
N TYR A 149 -0.13 3.48 3.16
CA TYR A 149 0.94 4.11 2.39
C TYR A 149 0.79 3.86 0.89
N ASP A 150 1.05 4.90 0.10
CA ASP A 150 1.25 4.79 -1.33
C ASP A 150 2.75 4.56 -1.62
N LEU A 151 3.06 3.63 -2.53
CA LEU A 151 4.42 3.19 -2.81
C LEU A 151 4.68 3.15 -4.32
N SER A 152 5.79 3.75 -4.74
CA SER A 152 6.31 3.61 -6.09
C SER A 152 7.27 2.43 -6.14
N CYS A 153 6.99 1.46 -7.02
CA CYS A 153 7.80 0.27 -7.19
C CYS A 153 8.46 0.24 -8.58
N ALA A 154 9.73 -0.17 -8.65
CA ALA A 154 10.48 -0.33 -9.88
C ALA A 154 11.31 -1.62 -9.88
N VAL A 155 11.49 -2.23 -11.05
CA VAL A 155 12.46 -3.32 -11.24
C VAL A 155 13.72 -2.74 -11.86
N GLY A 156 14.87 -2.90 -11.21
CA GLY A 156 16.15 -2.41 -11.71
C GLY A 156 16.51 -2.98 -13.09
N SER A 157 17.42 -2.32 -13.82
CA SER A 157 17.77 -2.68 -15.20
C SER A 157 18.31 -4.11 -15.38
N SER A 158 18.92 -4.70 -14.34
CA SER A 158 19.31 -6.12 -14.36
C SER A 158 18.13 -7.09 -14.31
N GLY A 159 16.94 -6.60 -13.97
CA GLY A 159 15.75 -7.39 -13.73
C GLY A 159 15.73 -8.14 -12.39
N GLN A 160 16.82 -8.11 -11.61
CA GLN A 160 16.97 -8.97 -10.42
C GLN A 160 16.42 -8.36 -9.13
N THR A 161 16.41 -7.04 -9.03
CA THR A 161 15.96 -6.33 -7.84
C THR A 161 14.69 -5.55 -8.13
N MET A 162 13.63 -5.86 -7.40
CA MET A 162 12.43 -5.04 -7.30
C MET A 162 12.58 -4.18 -6.06
N SER A 163 12.34 -2.88 -6.18
CA SER A 163 12.37 -1.94 -5.05
C SER A 163 11.04 -1.21 -4.98
N CYS A 164 10.54 -1.00 -3.77
CA CYS A 164 9.39 -0.15 -3.51
C CYS A 164 9.81 0.94 -2.53
N GLU A 165 9.39 2.17 -2.82
CA GLU A 165 9.73 3.36 -2.03
C GLU A 165 8.45 4.14 -1.74
N GLY A 166 8.29 4.59 -0.49
CA GLY A 166 7.22 5.50 -0.11
C GLY A 166 7.49 6.94 -0.56
N PRO A 167 6.56 7.87 -0.29
CA PRO A 167 6.80 9.29 -0.52
C PRO A 167 8.07 9.74 0.19
N ASP A 168 8.83 10.62 -0.47
CA ASP A 168 10.11 11.16 0.01
C ASP A 168 11.22 10.13 0.28
N LYS A 169 11.00 8.84 -0.09
CA LYS A 169 11.91 7.70 0.14
C LYS A 169 12.15 7.35 1.60
N ASP A 170 11.27 7.82 2.48
CA ASP A 170 11.30 7.50 3.91
C ASP A 170 10.97 6.04 4.19
N LEU A 171 10.21 5.39 3.31
CA LEU A 171 10.00 3.96 3.32
C LEU A 171 10.75 3.35 2.14
N ARG A 172 11.56 2.33 2.40
CA ARG A 172 12.35 1.69 1.35
C ARG A 172 12.46 0.20 1.60
N MET A 173 12.15 -0.58 0.58
CA MET A 173 12.30 -2.03 0.61
C MET A 173 12.76 -2.55 -0.75
N SER A 174 13.41 -3.71 -0.73
CA SER A 174 13.92 -4.36 -1.92
C SER A 174 13.80 -5.88 -1.81
N TYR A 175 13.54 -6.51 -2.95
CA TYR A 175 13.38 -7.94 -3.13
C TYR A 175 14.32 -8.37 -4.25
N THR A 176 15.36 -9.13 -3.93
CA THR A 176 16.42 -9.50 -4.88
C THR A 176 16.43 -11.00 -5.17
N LEU A 177 16.31 -11.34 -6.45
CA LEU A 177 16.45 -12.70 -6.98
C LEU A 177 17.88 -12.90 -7.48
N GLU A 178 18.54 -14.00 -7.11
CA GLU A 178 19.97 -14.20 -7.45
C GLU A 178 20.20 -14.77 -8.86
N GLN A 179 19.33 -15.68 -9.28
CA GLN A 179 19.55 -16.49 -10.49
C GLN A 179 18.54 -16.19 -11.61
N VAL A 180 17.49 -15.43 -11.30
CA VAL A 180 16.36 -15.15 -12.21
C VAL A 180 15.97 -13.68 -12.12
N THR A 181 15.09 -13.23 -13.03
CA THR A 181 14.58 -11.85 -13.06
C THR A 181 13.11 -11.78 -12.68
N TRP A 182 12.65 -10.58 -12.35
CA TRP A 182 11.25 -10.27 -12.06
C TRP A 182 10.38 -10.28 -13.31
N HIS A 183 10.90 -9.95 -14.50
CA HIS A 183 10.13 -9.84 -15.74
C HIS A 183 9.14 -11.01 -16.01
N PRO A 184 9.51 -12.30 -15.83
CA PRO A 184 8.57 -13.41 -16.01
C PRO A 184 7.62 -13.66 -14.83
N ARG A 185 7.79 -12.97 -13.70
CA ARG A 185 7.05 -13.16 -12.44
C ARG A 185 5.99 -12.09 -12.17
N ILE A 186 6.06 -10.96 -12.87
CA ILE A 186 5.12 -9.85 -12.73
C ILE A 186 4.39 -9.58 -14.05
N LYS A 187 3.17 -9.05 -13.98
CA LYS A 187 2.38 -8.71 -15.17
C LYS A 187 2.81 -7.36 -15.72
N ILE A 188 3.71 -7.36 -16.71
CA ILE A 188 4.12 -6.15 -17.41
C ILE A 188 3.26 -5.96 -18.67
N VAL A 189 2.63 -4.80 -18.79
CA VAL A 189 1.85 -4.41 -19.97
C VAL A 189 2.58 -3.36 -20.80
N GLY A 190 2.25 -3.30 -22.08
CA GLY A 190 2.93 -2.47 -23.06
C GLY A 190 4.12 -3.18 -23.70
N ASN A 191 4.57 -2.64 -24.83
CA ASN A 191 5.73 -3.18 -25.53
C ASN A 191 7.01 -2.85 -24.78
N HIS A 192 7.93 -3.81 -24.72
CA HIS A 192 9.29 -3.53 -24.28
C HIS A 192 9.90 -2.46 -25.21
N PRO A 193 10.40 -1.34 -24.68
CA PRO A 193 11.07 -0.33 -25.48
C PRO A 193 12.29 -0.95 -26.17
N ARG A 194 12.39 -0.74 -27.48
CA ARG A 194 13.47 -1.27 -28.32
C ARG A 194 14.68 -0.35 -28.34
#